data_AF-A0A739QQJ2-F1
#
_entry.id   AF-A0A739QQJ2-F1
#
_cell.length_a   1.000
_cell.length_b   1.000
_cell.length_c   1.000
_cell.angle_alpha   90.00
_cell.angle_beta   90.00
_cell.angle_gamma   90.00
#
_symmetry.space_group_name_H-M   'P 1'
#
loop_
_entity.id
_entity.type
_entity.pdbx_description
1 polymer ?
#
loop_
_entity_poly.entity_id
_entity_poly.type
_entity_poly.pdbx_seq_one_letter_code
_entity_poly.pdbx_strand_id
1 'polypeptide(L)'
;MTVKYYAILTNQGAARLANATMLGSKLNLTQMAVGDANGVLPTPDPAQTKLINQKRIAPLNLLSVDPNNQSQIIAEQIIPENEGGFWIREIGLYDDEGVLIAVANCPETYKPQLQEGSGRTQTIRMILVVTNTEAITLKIDPSVVLATRKYVDDKISEHEQSRRHPDASLTVKGFTQLSSAINSESETLAATPKAVKAAYDLANGKYTAQNATTTQKGIVQLSSATNSTSETLAATPNAVKAVMDETNKKAPLNSPALTGTPTTPTAPQGTNSTQIASTAFVMAAIAALVDSSPDALNTLNELAAALGNDPNFATTMTNALAGKQPKDATLTALAELATSADKLPYFTGADRAALTALTSVGRTILGKTSTQGVLDYLGLGEGSALPVGVPVPWPLETPPTGWLKCNGAAFSSEKYPNLAKAYPTNKLPDLRGEFIRGWDDGRGVDAGRQLLSSQGDAIRNIEGFADGGIGMSFDAIRGAFYDAGTRSARMPNNTTTIDKTDDLGFDASRVVPTANENRPRNIAFNYIVRAA
;
A
#
# COMPACT_ATOMS: atom_id res chain seq x y z
N MET A 1 -8.13 4.01 3.46
CA MET A 1 -8.19 5.48 3.66
C MET A 1 -9.33 5.99 2.81
N THR A 2 -10.41 6.46 3.44
CA THR A 2 -11.51 7.11 2.73
C THR A 2 -10.96 8.41 2.14
N VAL A 3 -10.76 8.44 0.82
CA VAL A 3 -10.23 9.60 0.10
C VAL A 3 -11.23 10.74 0.30
N LYS A 4 -10.75 11.88 0.80
CA LYS A 4 -11.63 12.99 1.22
C LYS A 4 -12.31 13.69 0.02
N TYR A 5 -11.64 13.71 -1.13
CA TYR A 5 -12.15 14.28 -2.38
C TYR A 5 -12.02 13.26 -3.49
N TYR A 6 -13.09 13.00 -4.22
CA TYR A 6 -13.12 11.98 -5.26
C TYR A 6 -14.20 12.27 -6.29
N ALA A 7 -14.04 11.68 -7.47
CA ALA A 7 -14.97 11.75 -8.57
C ALA A 7 -15.62 10.37 -8.77
N ILE A 8 -16.91 10.36 -9.08
CA ILE A 8 -17.65 9.15 -9.44
C ILE A 8 -18.47 9.38 -10.71
N LEU A 9 -18.74 8.30 -11.43
CA LEU A 9 -19.75 8.30 -12.48
C LEU A 9 -21.15 8.31 -11.87
N THR A 10 -22.05 9.07 -12.47
CA THR A 10 -23.48 8.96 -12.17
C THR A 10 -24.03 7.69 -12.83
N ASN A 11 -25.18 7.20 -12.37
CA ASN A 11 -25.85 6.05 -12.99
C ASN A 11 -26.16 6.30 -14.48
N GLN A 12 -26.48 7.55 -14.84
CA GLN A 12 -26.68 7.95 -16.24
C GLN A 12 -25.36 7.96 -17.02
N GLY A 13 -24.29 8.48 -16.42
CA GLY A 13 -22.97 8.49 -17.04
C GLY A 13 -22.39 7.11 -17.29
N ALA A 14 -22.52 6.20 -16.32
CA ALA A 14 -22.08 4.81 -16.47
C ALA A 14 -22.85 4.08 -17.60
N ALA A 15 -24.17 4.27 -17.68
CA ALA A 15 -24.98 3.67 -18.75
C ALA A 15 -24.62 4.20 -20.13
N ARG A 16 -24.42 5.53 -20.27
CA ARG A 16 -24.03 6.15 -21.54
C ARG A 16 -22.62 5.74 -21.98
N LEU A 17 -21.68 5.66 -21.05
CA LEU A 17 -20.33 5.18 -21.35
C LEU A 17 -20.31 3.70 -21.78
N ALA A 18 -21.11 2.85 -21.14
CA ALA A 18 -21.26 1.46 -21.53
C ALA A 18 -21.89 1.32 -22.93
N ASN A 19 -22.93 2.10 -23.25
CA ASN A 19 -23.56 2.12 -24.57
C ASN A 19 -22.60 2.58 -25.67
N ALA A 20 -21.84 3.64 -25.41
CA ALA A 20 -20.83 4.15 -26.34
C ALA A 20 -19.78 3.06 -26.65
N THR A 21 -19.29 2.39 -25.60
CA THR A 21 -18.31 1.29 -25.75
C THR A 21 -18.87 0.13 -26.57
N MET A 22 -20.13 -0.25 -26.37
CA MET A 22 -20.75 -1.38 -27.07
C MET A 22 -21.04 -1.08 -28.55
N LEU A 23 -21.47 0.14 -28.88
CA LEU A 23 -21.82 0.54 -30.24
C LEU A 23 -20.61 1.01 -31.07
N GLY A 24 -19.44 1.13 -30.44
CA GLY A 24 -18.25 1.74 -31.06
C GLY A 24 -18.40 3.24 -31.33
N SER A 25 -19.41 3.90 -30.72
CA SER A 25 -19.56 5.35 -30.74
C SER A 25 -18.80 5.98 -29.57
N LYS A 26 -18.58 7.29 -29.62
CA LYS A 26 -17.85 8.01 -28.57
C LYS A 26 -18.76 8.95 -27.81
N LEU A 27 -18.64 8.94 -26.48
CA LEU A 27 -19.31 9.87 -25.57
C LEU A 27 -18.57 11.21 -25.58
N ASN A 28 -19.26 12.28 -25.94
CA ASN A 28 -18.70 13.62 -25.99
C ASN A 28 -18.90 14.31 -24.65
N LEU A 29 -17.83 14.46 -23.86
CA LEU A 29 -17.85 15.32 -22.68
C LEU A 29 -17.51 16.74 -23.11
N THR A 30 -18.43 17.68 -22.93
CA THR A 30 -18.31 19.02 -23.53
C THR A 30 -18.18 20.12 -22.50
N GLN A 31 -18.80 19.97 -21.33
CA GLN A 31 -18.90 21.03 -20.33
C GLN A 31 -18.50 20.54 -18.94
N MET A 32 -17.94 21.45 -18.16
CA MET A 32 -17.71 21.25 -16.73
C MET A 32 -18.39 22.36 -15.95
N ALA A 33 -19.15 21.97 -14.94
CA ALA A 33 -19.77 22.89 -14.01
C ALA A 33 -19.06 22.88 -12.66
N VAL A 34 -19.08 24.02 -11.99
CA VAL A 34 -18.62 24.20 -10.61
C VAL A 34 -19.74 24.81 -9.79
N GLY A 35 -19.85 24.38 -8.54
CA GLY A 35 -20.88 24.82 -7.61
C GLY A 35 -20.36 25.02 -6.20
N ASP A 36 -21.12 25.77 -5.40
CA ASP A 36 -20.81 26.03 -3.99
C ASP A 36 -21.56 25.07 -3.04
N ALA A 37 -22.40 24.17 -3.57
CA ALA A 37 -23.19 23.20 -2.81
C ALA A 37 -23.95 23.81 -1.60
N ASN A 38 -24.44 25.05 -1.73
CA ASN A 38 -25.11 25.81 -0.67
C ASN A 38 -24.24 26.03 0.59
N GLY A 39 -22.92 26.05 0.44
CA GLY A 39 -21.97 26.34 1.52
C GLY A 39 -21.53 25.13 2.33
N VAL A 40 -22.02 23.92 2.05
CA VAL A 40 -21.62 22.67 2.73
C VAL A 40 -20.88 21.77 1.75
N LEU A 41 -19.78 21.14 2.19
CA LEU A 41 -19.04 20.20 1.34
C LEU A 41 -19.91 18.97 1.02
N PRO A 42 -20.25 18.72 -0.26
CA PRO A 42 -21.17 17.65 -0.60
C PRO A 42 -20.45 16.31 -0.71
N THR A 43 -21.21 15.22 -0.51
CA THR A 43 -20.77 13.85 -0.81
C THR A 43 -21.30 13.45 -2.18
N PRO A 44 -20.44 13.12 -3.16
CA PRO A 44 -20.88 12.68 -4.47
C PRO A 44 -21.76 11.42 -4.40
N ASP A 45 -22.93 11.44 -5.06
CA ASP A 45 -23.90 10.35 -5.11
C ASP A 45 -24.18 9.92 -6.57
N PRO A 46 -24.04 8.62 -6.93
CA PRO A 46 -24.32 8.12 -8.28
C PRO A 46 -25.74 8.43 -8.80
N ALA A 47 -26.72 8.63 -7.93
CA ALA A 47 -28.09 8.95 -8.34
C ALA A 47 -28.29 10.42 -8.78
N GLN A 48 -27.27 11.27 -8.65
CA GLN A 48 -27.36 12.69 -9.02
C GLN A 48 -27.56 12.87 -10.53
N THR A 49 -28.51 13.75 -10.88
CA THR A 49 -28.75 14.18 -12.27
C THR A 49 -28.33 15.63 -12.52
N LYS A 50 -28.06 16.40 -11.45
CA LYS A 50 -27.55 17.78 -11.48
C LYS A 50 -26.75 18.09 -10.22
N LEU A 51 -25.91 19.14 -10.29
CA LEU A 51 -25.21 19.69 -9.12
C LEU A 51 -26.19 20.31 -8.11
N ILE A 52 -25.80 20.36 -6.84
CA ILE A 52 -26.66 20.84 -5.74
C ILE A 52 -26.90 22.35 -5.87
N ASN A 53 -25.85 23.13 -6.11
CA ASN A 53 -25.95 24.55 -6.42
C ASN A 53 -24.87 24.98 -7.42
N GLN A 54 -25.19 24.84 -8.70
CA GLN A 54 -24.33 25.24 -9.81
C GLN A 54 -24.13 26.76 -9.84
N LYS A 55 -22.87 27.22 -9.84
CA LYS A 55 -22.51 28.64 -9.97
C LYS A 55 -22.02 29.00 -11.37
N ARG A 56 -21.33 28.08 -12.01
CA ARG A 56 -20.79 28.30 -13.35
C ARG A 56 -20.73 26.98 -14.10
N ILE A 57 -21.13 27.00 -15.36
CA ILE A 57 -20.89 25.93 -16.32
C ILE A 57 -20.23 26.56 -17.53
N ALA A 58 -19.15 25.96 -18.02
CA ALA A 58 -18.57 26.37 -19.29
C ALA A 58 -17.92 25.18 -19.99
N PRO A 59 -17.54 25.36 -21.27
CA PRO A 59 -16.86 24.32 -22.03
C PRO A 59 -15.55 23.88 -21.38
N LEU A 60 -15.18 22.63 -21.60
CA LEU A 60 -13.88 22.10 -21.18
C LEU A 60 -12.75 22.79 -21.96
N ASN A 61 -11.63 23.06 -21.27
CA ASN A 61 -10.41 23.58 -21.89
C ASN A 61 -9.45 22.45 -22.26
N LEU A 62 -9.43 21.36 -21.49
CA LEU A 62 -8.67 20.15 -21.78
C LEU A 62 -9.49 18.92 -21.42
N LEU A 63 -9.47 17.90 -22.28
CA LEU A 63 -9.92 16.57 -21.95
C LEU A 63 -8.93 15.56 -22.52
N SER A 64 -8.21 14.86 -21.65
CA SER A 64 -7.17 13.91 -22.05
C SER A 64 -7.18 12.68 -21.15
N VAL A 65 -6.60 11.59 -21.66
CA VAL A 65 -6.29 10.41 -20.83
C VAL A 65 -5.04 10.72 -20.02
N ASP A 66 -5.02 10.33 -18.74
CA ASP A 66 -3.82 10.49 -17.91
C ASP A 66 -2.68 9.67 -18.51
N PRO A 67 -1.54 10.30 -18.87
CA PRO A 67 -0.40 9.58 -19.44
C PRO A 67 0.13 8.45 -18.55
N ASN A 68 -0.05 8.55 -17.23
CA ASN A 68 0.45 7.57 -16.26
C ASN A 68 -0.60 6.50 -15.88
N ASN A 69 -1.87 6.72 -16.23
CA ASN A 69 -2.95 5.76 -15.97
C ASN A 69 -4.02 5.82 -17.06
N GLN A 70 -3.98 4.86 -17.98
CA GLN A 70 -4.88 4.82 -19.14
C GLN A 70 -6.36 4.59 -18.78
N SER A 71 -6.69 4.26 -17.54
CA SER A 71 -8.07 4.14 -17.04
C SER A 71 -8.58 5.43 -16.38
N GLN A 72 -7.81 6.52 -16.41
CA GLN A 72 -8.21 7.81 -15.88
C GLN A 72 -8.29 8.85 -16.99
N ILE A 73 -9.37 9.64 -16.96
CA ILE A 73 -9.48 10.85 -17.76
C ILE A 73 -9.30 12.08 -16.89
N ILE A 74 -8.58 13.05 -17.43
CA ILE A 74 -8.36 14.35 -16.84
C ILE A 74 -9.19 15.33 -17.65
N ALA A 75 -10.22 15.89 -17.00
CA ALA A 75 -10.98 17.00 -17.53
C ALA A 75 -10.52 18.28 -16.83
N GLU A 76 -10.18 19.30 -17.61
CA GLU A 76 -9.79 20.60 -17.09
C GLU A 76 -10.65 21.72 -17.65
N GLN A 77 -10.89 22.69 -16.79
CA GLN A 77 -11.52 23.94 -17.14
C GLN A 77 -10.74 25.09 -16.51
N ILE A 78 -10.49 26.11 -17.29
CA ILE A 78 -9.84 27.34 -16.87
C ILE A 78 -10.93 28.37 -16.61
N ILE A 79 -10.98 28.88 -15.38
CA ILE A 79 -11.82 30.01 -15.01
C ILE A 79 -10.98 31.28 -15.17
N PRO A 80 -11.35 32.17 -16.11
CA PRO A 80 -10.59 33.40 -16.37
C PRO A 80 -10.70 34.39 -15.19
N GLU A 81 -9.86 35.42 -15.20
CA GLU A 81 -9.76 36.41 -14.12
C GLU A 81 -10.99 37.33 -13.96
N ASN A 82 -11.77 37.48 -15.02
CA ASN A 82 -12.97 38.31 -15.06
C ASN A 82 -14.24 37.61 -14.51
N GLU A 83 -14.20 36.30 -14.33
CA GLU A 83 -15.28 35.48 -13.78
C GLU A 83 -14.87 34.93 -12.39
N GLY A 84 -15.67 35.23 -11.36
CA GLY A 84 -15.36 34.89 -9.97
C GLY A 84 -16.43 35.39 -9.02
N GLY A 85 -16.10 35.51 -7.74
CA GLY A 85 -17.02 35.96 -6.69
C GLY A 85 -17.79 34.83 -6.00
N PHE A 86 -17.36 33.57 -6.16
CA PHE A 86 -18.04 32.40 -5.60
C PHE A 86 -17.06 31.32 -5.11
N TRP A 87 -17.54 30.51 -4.16
CA TRP A 87 -16.83 29.33 -3.67
C TRP A 87 -17.05 28.13 -4.57
N ILE A 88 -16.03 27.29 -4.68
CA ILE A 88 -16.07 26.04 -5.44
C ILE A 88 -15.90 24.88 -4.46
N ARG A 89 -16.87 23.98 -4.45
CA ARG A 89 -16.98 22.83 -3.54
C ARG A 89 -17.42 21.54 -4.24
N GLU A 90 -18.18 21.67 -5.33
CA GLU A 90 -18.55 20.57 -6.22
C GLU A 90 -18.19 20.86 -7.67
N ILE A 91 -17.92 19.79 -8.41
CA ILE A 91 -17.58 19.79 -9.83
C ILE A 91 -18.44 18.74 -10.53
N GLY A 92 -19.01 19.08 -11.68
CA GLY A 92 -19.80 18.18 -12.51
C GLY A 92 -19.28 18.16 -13.94
N LEU A 93 -19.27 16.99 -14.57
CA LEU A 93 -18.95 16.80 -15.99
C LEU A 93 -20.21 16.45 -16.77
N TYR A 94 -20.42 17.11 -17.90
CA TYR A 94 -21.61 17.01 -18.71
C TYR A 94 -21.29 16.61 -20.15
N ASP A 95 -22.20 15.85 -20.76
CA ASP A 95 -22.12 15.52 -22.20
C ASP A 95 -22.72 16.63 -23.09
N ASP A 96 -22.66 16.43 -24.41
CA ASP A 96 -23.23 17.33 -25.44
C ASP A 96 -24.76 17.47 -25.37
N GLU A 97 -25.46 16.51 -24.76
CA GLU A 97 -26.89 16.58 -24.50
C GLU A 97 -27.22 17.25 -23.15
N GLY A 98 -26.21 17.71 -22.42
CA GLY A 98 -26.37 18.40 -21.13
C GLY A 98 -26.69 17.46 -19.96
N VAL A 99 -26.41 16.16 -20.10
CA VAL A 99 -26.61 15.15 -19.05
C VAL A 99 -25.38 15.10 -18.13
N LEU A 100 -25.60 15.05 -16.81
CA LEU A 100 -24.52 14.94 -15.82
C LEU A 100 -23.94 13.52 -15.85
N ILE A 101 -22.72 13.39 -16.37
CA ILE A 101 -22.01 12.12 -16.53
C ILE A 101 -21.21 11.76 -15.27
N ALA A 102 -20.58 12.75 -14.64
CA ALA A 102 -19.79 12.51 -13.44
C ALA A 102 -19.86 13.68 -12.48
N VAL A 103 -19.73 13.40 -11.20
CA VAL A 103 -19.76 14.38 -10.12
C VAL A 103 -18.59 14.15 -9.16
N ALA A 104 -18.01 15.23 -8.68
CA ALA A 104 -16.91 15.24 -7.72
C ALA A 104 -17.11 16.31 -6.66
N ASN A 105 -16.55 16.05 -5.49
CA ASN A 105 -16.32 17.08 -4.48
C ASN A 105 -14.87 17.56 -4.55
N CYS A 106 -14.61 18.82 -4.16
CA CYS A 106 -13.28 19.39 -4.18
C CYS A 106 -13.00 20.22 -2.91
N PRO A 107 -11.71 20.49 -2.59
CA PRO A 107 -11.35 21.38 -1.50
C PRO A 107 -12.01 22.75 -1.66
N GLU A 108 -12.57 23.26 -0.57
CA GLU A 108 -13.23 24.57 -0.55
C GLU A 108 -12.27 25.66 -1.00
N THR A 109 -12.55 26.26 -2.17
CA THR A 109 -11.65 27.25 -2.76
C THR A 109 -12.45 28.47 -3.22
N TYR A 110 -12.02 29.67 -2.81
CA TYR A 110 -12.62 30.92 -3.28
C TYR A 110 -11.93 31.41 -4.54
N LYS A 111 -12.73 31.68 -5.57
CA LYS A 111 -12.26 32.27 -6.82
C LYS A 111 -12.63 33.77 -6.83
N PRO A 112 -11.67 34.68 -6.63
CA PRO A 112 -11.97 36.11 -6.64
C PRO A 112 -12.28 36.61 -8.05
N GLN A 113 -13.04 37.70 -8.12
CA GLN A 113 -13.27 38.46 -9.35
C GLN A 113 -12.34 39.68 -9.41
N LEU A 114 -11.90 40.09 -10.61
CA LEU A 114 -10.97 41.21 -10.78
C LEU A 114 -11.39 42.52 -10.06
N GLN A 115 -12.69 42.77 -9.90
CA GLN A 115 -13.25 43.93 -9.20
C GLN A 115 -12.97 43.91 -7.68
N GLU A 116 -12.67 42.75 -7.11
CA GLU A 116 -12.28 42.58 -5.70
C GLU A 116 -10.78 42.87 -5.49
N GLY A 117 -10.07 43.37 -6.51
CA GLY A 117 -8.66 43.75 -6.44
C GLY A 117 -7.66 42.60 -6.62
N SER A 118 -8.14 41.37 -6.84
CA SER A 118 -7.31 40.19 -7.14
C SER A 118 -7.88 39.40 -8.32
N GLY A 119 -7.30 39.62 -9.51
CA GLY A 119 -7.56 38.79 -10.68
C GLY A 119 -6.70 37.53 -10.63
N ARG A 120 -7.32 36.36 -10.52
CA ARG A 120 -6.63 35.07 -10.60
C ARG A 120 -7.27 34.23 -11.68
N THR A 121 -6.49 33.73 -12.62
CA THR A 121 -6.94 32.65 -13.51
C THR A 121 -6.75 31.33 -12.77
N GLN A 122 -7.81 30.52 -12.68
CA GLN A 122 -7.78 29.29 -11.89
C GLN A 122 -8.15 28.09 -12.75
N THR A 123 -7.28 27.08 -12.76
CA THR A 123 -7.53 25.82 -13.45
C THR A 123 -8.15 24.83 -12.47
N ILE A 124 -9.34 24.33 -12.81
CA ILE A 124 -10.01 23.25 -12.09
C ILE A 124 -9.80 21.97 -12.87
N ARG A 125 -9.30 20.94 -12.20
CA ARG A 125 -9.00 19.63 -12.76
C ARG A 125 -9.83 18.57 -12.06
N MET A 126 -10.62 17.81 -12.81
CA MET A 126 -11.34 16.63 -12.34
C MET A 126 -10.70 15.40 -12.95
N ILE A 127 -10.29 14.47 -12.08
CA ILE A 127 -9.74 13.18 -12.49
C ILE A 127 -10.80 12.13 -12.25
N LEU A 128 -11.27 11.48 -13.32
CA LEU A 128 -12.33 10.49 -13.27
C LEU A 128 -11.79 9.15 -13.76
N VAL A 129 -12.00 8.10 -12.96
CA VAL A 129 -11.70 6.73 -13.37
C VAL A 129 -12.86 6.20 -14.22
N VAL A 130 -12.54 5.68 -15.40
CA VAL A 130 -13.52 5.12 -16.34
C VAL A 130 -13.07 3.75 -16.82
N THR A 131 -14.04 2.89 -17.15
CA THR A 131 -13.76 1.50 -17.56
C THR A 131 -13.19 1.38 -18.98
N ASN A 132 -13.50 2.33 -19.88
CA ASN A 132 -12.90 2.43 -21.20
C ASN A 132 -12.73 3.91 -21.61
N THR A 133 -11.49 4.35 -21.83
CA THR A 133 -11.16 5.71 -22.24
C THR A 133 -11.29 5.96 -23.75
N GLU A 134 -11.27 4.92 -24.58
CA GLU A 134 -11.41 5.03 -26.04
C GLU A 134 -12.84 5.38 -26.48
N ALA A 135 -13.81 5.04 -25.63
CA ALA A 135 -15.22 5.36 -25.80
C ALA A 135 -15.55 6.83 -25.47
N ILE A 136 -14.54 7.68 -25.19
CA ILE A 136 -14.71 9.11 -24.89
C ILE A 136 -14.05 9.93 -26.00
N THR A 137 -14.72 10.99 -26.45
CA THR A 137 -14.16 11.91 -27.44
C THR A 137 -13.20 12.88 -26.76
N LEU A 138 -11.90 12.65 -26.94
CA LEU A 138 -10.81 13.46 -26.37
C LEU A 138 -10.51 14.75 -27.17
N LYS A 139 -11.34 15.09 -28.17
CA LYS A 139 -11.21 16.31 -28.96
C LYS A 139 -12.30 17.29 -28.56
N ILE A 140 -11.90 18.32 -27.83
CA ILE A 140 -12.72 19.51 -27.63
C ILE A 140 -12.52 20.45 -28.82
N ASP A 141 -13.57 21.20 -29.15
CA ASP A 141 -13.54 22.25 -30.15
C ASP A 141 -12.78 23.48 -29.60
N PRO A 142 -11.61 23.84 -30.15
CA PRO A 142 -10.78 24.92 -29.64
C PRO A 142 -11.31 26.33 -29.97
N SER A 143 -12.48 26.47 -30.61
CA SER A 143 -13.00 27.76 -31.07
C SER A 143 -13.58 28.67 -29.98
N VAL A 144 -13.84 28.16 -28.77
CA VAL A 144 -14.57 28.92 -27.72
C VAL A 144 -13.79 29.00 -26.40
N VAL A 145 -12.52 28.58 -26.36
CA VAL A 145 -11.76 28.52 -25.10
C VAL A 145 -10.39 29.19 -25.19
N LEU A 146 -10.02 29.86 -24.09
CA LEU A 146 -8.74 30.54 -23.94
C LEU A 146 -7.60 29.53 -24.10
N ALA A 147 -6.83 29.67 -25.19
CA ALA A 147 -5.76 28.75 -25.52
C ALA A 147 -4.59 28.90 -24.53
N THR A 148 -4.09 27.77 -24.03
CA THR A 148 -2.83 27.78 -23.27
C THR A 148 -1.67 28.14 -24.20
N ARG A 149 -0.62 28.77 -23.67
CA ARG A 149 0.56 29.16 -24.47
C ARG A 149 1.13 27.99 -25.27
N LYS A 150 1.14 26.80 -24.66
CA LYS A 150 1.58 25.56 -25.28
C LYS A 150 0.75 25.18 -26.54
N TYR A 151 -0.56 25.39 -26.52
CA TYR A 151 -1.41 25.11 -27.69
C TYR A 151 -1.08 26.01 -28.89
N VAL A 152 -0.76 27.29 -28.62
CA VAL A 152 -0.40 28.25 -29.67
C VAL A 152 0.94 27.91 -30.31
N ASP A 153 1.94 27.56 -29.49
CA ASP A 153 3.28 27.17 -29.98
C ASP A 153 3.19 25.89 -30.83
N ASP A 154 2.40 24.90 -30.40
CA ASP A 154 2.18 23.66 -31.14
C ASP A 154 1.49 23.92 -32.50
N LYS A 155 0.54 24.87 -32.58
CA LYS A 155 -0.19 25.21 -33.82
C LYS A 155 0.62 26.02 -34.82
N ILE A 156 1.47 26.92 -34.35
CA ILE A 156 2.40 27.65 -35.23
C ILE A 156 3.40 26.68 -35.85
N SER A 157 3.91 25.74 -35.05
CA SER A 157 4.82 24.70 -35.55
C SER A 157 4.13 23.77 -36.57
N GLU A 158 2.84 23.44 -36.40
CA GLU A 158 2.05 22.75 -37.42
C GLU A 158 1.85 23.59 -38.70
N HIS A 159 1.59 24.89 -38.59
CA HIS A 159 1.38 25.77 -39.75
C HIS A 159 2.65 25.92 -40.60
N GLU A 160 3.82 26.07 -39.96
CA GLU A 160 5.13 26.10 -40.61
C GLU A 160 5.43 24.81 -41.40
N GLN A 161 4.88 23.68 -40.95
CA GLN A 161 4.99 22.40 -41.67
C GLN A 161 3.90 22.22 -42.75
N SER A 162 2.91 23.11 -42.84
CA SER A 162 1.78 23.01 -43.77
C SER A 162 1.98 23.84 -45.04
N ARG A 163 1.50 23.33 -46.18
CA ARG A 163 1.56 24.00 -47.50
C ARG A 163 0.18 24.39 -48.05
N ARG A 164 -0.79 24.70 -47.19
CA ARG A 164 -2.18 25.03 -47.60
C ARG A 164 -2.35 26.50 -48.00
N HIS A 165 -1.91 26.86 -49.20
CA HIS A 165 -2.14 28.19 -49.81
C HIS A 165 -2.46 28.06 -51.31
N PRO A 166 -3.16 29.04 -51.94
CA PRO A 166 -3.52 28.99 -53.37
C PRO A 166 -2.32 29.15 -54.33
N ASP A 167 -2.41 28.53 -55.51
CA ASP A 167 -1.38 28.59 -56.56
C ASP A 167 -1.39 29.91 -57.35
N ALA A 168 -0.27 30.27 -57.98
CA ALA A 168 -0.11 31.53 -58.74
C ALA A 168 -0.60 31.46 -60.20
N SER A 169 -1.00 32.62 -60.76
CA SER A 169 -1.42 32.77 -62.16
C SER A 169 -0.86 34.04 -62.82
N LEU A 170 -1.16 34.27 -64.11
CA LEU A 170 -0.69 35.44 -64.87
C LEU A 170 -1.30 36.79 -64.41
N THR A 171 -2.33 36.80 -63.57
CA THR A 171 -3.04 38.03 -63.12
C THR A 171 -3.14 38.19 -61.59
N VAL A 172 -2.85 37.15 -60.79
CA VAL A 172 -2.99 37.14 -59.32
C VAL A 172 -1.81 36.39 -58.66
N LYS A 173 -1.32 36.89 -57.51
CA LYS A 173 -0.14 36.34 -56.79
C LYS A 173 -0.47 35.07 -56.00
N GLY A 174 0.42 34.07 -56.02
CA GLY A 174 0.30 32.78 -55.31
C GLY A 174 1.60 31.96 -55.36
N PHE A 175 1.56 30.68 -54.92
CA PHE A 175 2.73 29.79 -55.05
C PHE A 175 2.82 29.20 -56.45
N THR A 176 3.99 29.28 -57.08
CA THR A 176 4.26 28.55 -58.32
C THR A 176 5.11 27.33 -58.03
N GLN A 177 4.77 26.26 -58.73
CA GLN A 177 5.63 25.09 -58.75
C GLN A 177 6.73 25.31 -59.79
N LEU A 178 7.97 25.15 -59.35
CA LEU A 178 9.14 25.31 -60.19
C LEU A 178 9.23 24.14 -61.16
N SER A 179 9.27 24.45 -62.45
CA SER A 179 9.52 23.48 -63.51
C SER A 179 10.91 23.68 -64.10
N SER A 180 11.58 22.55 -64.32
CA SER A 180 12.86 22.50 -65.02
C SER A 180 12.69 21.98 -66.46
N ALA A 181 11.45 21.84 -66.95
CA ALA A 181 11.18 21.36 -68.31
C ALA A 181 11.47 22.44 -69.36
N ILE A 182 12.27 22.07 -70.36
CA ILE A 182 12.76 22.96 -71.45
C ILE A 182 11.84 23.01 -72.67
N ASN A 183 10.80 22.20 -72.63
CA ASN A 183 9.75 22.06 -73.65
C ASN A 183 8.36 22.10 -73.00
N SER A 184 8.24 22.72 -71.82
CA SER A 184 6.96 22.85 -71.10
C SER A 184 6.04 23.82 -71.83
N GLU A 185 4.82 23.38 -72.07
CA GLU A 185 3.72 24.22 -72.57
C GLU A 185 2.87 24.80 -71.42
N SER A 186 3.19 24.45 -70.16
CA SER A 186 2.45 24.89 -68.99
C SER A 186 2.73 26.35 -68.61
N GLU A 187 1.69 27.17 -68.52
CA GLU A 187 1.76 28.56 -68.04
C GLU A 187 1.75 28.68 -66.51
N THR A 188 1.40 27.60 -65.82
CA THR A 188 1.24 27.56 -64.34
C THR A 188 2.52 27.16 -63.61
N LEU A 189 3.58 26.85 -64.35
CA LEU A 189 4.86 26.40 -63.82
C LEU A 189 5.97 27.39 -64.19
N ALA A 190 6.79 27.77 -63.22
CA ALA A 190 7.86 28.73 -63.47
C ALA A 190 9.14 28.02 -63.93
N ALA A 191 9.69 28.45 -65.07
CA ALA A 191 10.97 27.96 -65.57
C ALA A 191 12.09 28.34 -64.60
N THR A 192 12.74 27.35 -64.03
CA THR A 192 13.92 27.55 -63.21
C THR A 192 15.11 28.04 -64.07
N PRO A 193 16.13 28.69 -63.49
CA PRO A 193 17.39 28.98 -64.20
C PRO A 193 18.01 27.74 -64.86
N LYS A 194 17.69 26.55 -64.33
CA LYS A 194 18.04 25.23 -64.86
C LYS A 194 17.28 24.86 -66.14
N ALA A 195 15.97 25.12 -66.24
CA ALA A 195 15.25 25.01 -67.52
C ALA A 195 15.87 25.95 -68.57
N VAL A 196 16.19 27.17 -68.16
CA VAL A 196 16.75 28.19 -69.07
C VAL A 196 18.15 27.81 -69.55
N LYS A 197 19.03 27.32 -68.66
CA LYS A 197 20.36 26.79 -69.01
C LYS A 197 20.26 25.56 -69.93
N ALA A 198 19.31 24.66 -69.67
CA ALA A 198 19.14 23.46 -70.48
C ALA A 198 18.57 23.75 -71.89
N ALA A 199 17.71 24.77 -72.05
CA ALA A 199 17.29 25.23 -73.37
C ALA A 199 18.43 25.93 -74.15
N TYR A 200 19.27 26.69 -73.44
CA TYR A 200 20.44 27.36 -74.03
C TYR A 200 21.52 26.37 -74.49
N ASP A 201 21.80 25.33 -73.70
CA ASP A 201 22.73 24.25 -74.06
C ASP A 201 22.23 23.43 -75.28
N LEU A 202 20.91 23.24 -75.42
CA LEU A 202 20.29 22.60 -76.60
C LEU A 202 20.45 23.43 -77.88
N ALA A 203 20.34 24.76 -77.80
CA ALA A 203 20.52 25.67 -78.93
C ALA A 203 21.99 25.78 -79.40
N ASN A 204 22.97 25.69 -78.48
CA ASN A 204 24.39 25.61 -78.80
C ASN A 204 24.81 24.23 -79.36
N GLY A 205 23.96 23.22 -79.21
CA GLY A 205 24.12 21.86 -79.77
C GLY A 205 23.72 21.69 -81.24
N LYS A 206 23.26 22.74 -81.96
CA LYS A 206 22.97 22.66 -83.40
C LYS A 206 24.22 22.78 -84.32
N TYR A 207 25.43 22.92 -83.76
CA TYR A 207 26.72 22.80 -84.46
C TYR A 207 27.35 21.41 -84.21
N THR A 208 26.63 20.31 -84.47
CA THR A 208 27.03 18.94 -84.09
C THR A 208 27.24 18.05 -85.32
N ALA A 209 28.45 17.48 -85.46
CA ALA A 209 28.77 16.50 -86.48
C ALA A 209 27.92 15.23 -86.28
N GLN A 210 27.34 14.69 -87.35
CA GLN A 210 26.51 13.48 -87.27
C GLN A 210 27.36 12.23 -87.05
N ASN A 211 26.81 11.21 -86.38
CA ASN A 211 27.52 9.95 -86.16
C ASN A 211 27.75 9.19 -87.46
N ALA A 212 28.92 8.57 -87.65
CA ALA A 212 29.12 7.70 -88.81
C ALA A 212 28.29 6.42 -88.66
N THR A 213 27.74 5.95 -89.78
CA THR A 213 27.09 4.65 -89.90
C THR A 213 27.90 3.78 -90.87
N THR A 214 27.58 2.49 -90.99
CA THR A 214 28.25 1.61 -91.97
C THR A 214 28.04 2.06 -93.43
N THR A 215 27.11 2.98 -93.69
CA THR A 215 26.79 3.51 -95.02
C THR A 215 26.93 5.03 -95.16
N GLN A 216 27.26 5.78 -94.10
CA GLN A 216 27.38 7.25 -94.11
C GLN A 216 28.56 7.74 -93.27
N LYS A 217 29.40 8.63 -93.82
CA LYS A 217 30.54 9.21 -93.08
C LYS A 217 30.05 10.25 -92.05
N GLY A 218 30.62 10.22 -90.83
CA GLY A 218 30.31 11.09 -89.69
C GLY A 218 31.41 11.01 -88.61
N ILE A 219 31.15 11.51 -87.39
CA ILE A 219 32.03 11.35 -86.22
C ILE A 219 31.74 10.03 -85.49
N VAL A 220 32.77 9.35 -84.98
CA VAL A 220 32.61 8.07 -84.25
C VAL A 220 33.32 8.18 -82.91
N GLN A 221 32.67 7.72 -81.85
CA GLN A 221 33.23 7.74 -80.51
C GLN A 221 34.16 6.52 -80.31
N LEU A 222 35.37 6.75 -79.82
CA LEU A 222 36.34 5.69 -79.54
C LEU A 222 36.00 5.00 -78.21
N SER A 223 36.09 3.67 -78.17
CA SER A 223 35.78 2.86 -77.01
C SER A 223 36.91 1.92 -76.65
N SER A 224 37.37 1.98 -75.40
CA SER A 224 38.30 0.99 -74.83
C SER A 224 37.58 -0.18 -74.16
N ALA A 225 36.28 -0.34 -74.38
CA ALA A 225 35.52 -1.49 -73.88
C ALA A 225 35.86 -2.76 -74.66
N THR A 226 36.09 -3.84 -73.93
CA THR A 226 36.58 -5.13 -74.45
C THR A 226 35.47 -6.03 -75.01
N ASN A 227 34.21 -5.68 -74.78
CA ASN A 227 33.04 -6.48 -75.15
C ASN A 227 31.97 -5.64 -75.86
N SER A 228 32.37 -4.53 -76.50
CA SER A 228 31.42 -3.64 -77.17
C SER A 228 30.83 -4.32 -78.41
N THR A 229 29.51 -4.48 -78.41
CA THR A 229 28.73 -4.88 -79.59
C THR A 229 28.19 -3.68 -80.36
N SER A 230 28.62 -2.46 -80.02
CA SER A 230 28.11 -1.25 -80.63
C SER A 230 28.72 -1.02 -82.01
N GLU A 231 27.87 -0.88 -83.02
CA GLU A 231 28.26 -0.49 -84.38
C GLU A 231 28.52 1.03 -84.51
N THR A 232 28.21 1.81 -83.47
CA THR A 232 28.39 3.27 -83.44
C THR A 232 29.68 3.72 -82.75
N LEU A 233 30.48 2.76 -82.25
CA LEU A 233 31.73 2.99 -81.52
C LEU A 233 32.90 2.27 -82.22
N ALA A 234 34.08 2.87 -82.21
CA ALA A 234 35.30 2.24 -82.74
C ALA A 234 36.21 1.76 -81.59
N ALA A 235 36.67 0.51 -81.64
CA ALA A 235 37.55 -0.04 -80.61
C ALA A 235 38.91 0.68 -80.58
N THR A 236 39.39 1.04 -79.39
CA THR A 236 40.75 1.57 -79.20
C THR A 236 41.77 0.43 -79.12
N PRO A 237 43.07 0.70 -79.38
CA PRO A 237 44.13 -0.27 -79.12
C PRO A 237 44.17 -0.77 -77.67
N ASN A 238 43.74 0.03 -76.70
CA ASN A 238 43.66 -0.35 -75.29
C ASN A 238 42.52 -1.37 -75.04
N ALA A 239 41.36 -1.20 -75.69
CA ALA A 239 40.29 -2.20 -75.70
C ALA A 239 40.82 -3.53 -76.23
N VAL A 240 41.45 -3.50 -77.40
CA VAL A 240 41.92 -4.71 -78.08
C VAL A 240 42.97 -5.43 -77.22
N LYS A 241 43.89 -4.68 -76.62
CA LYS A 241 44.89 -5.25 -75.70
C LYS A 241 44.24 -5.86 -74.45
N ALA A 242 43.28 -5.18 -73.82
CA ALA A 242 42.60 -5.69 -72.63
C ALA A 242 41.75 -6.95 -72.91
N VAL A 243 41.11 -7.05 -74.08
CA VAL A 243 40.48 -8.31 -74.54
C VAL A 243 41.50 -9.43 -74.63
N MET A 244 42.66 -9.13 -75.20
CA MET A 244 43.70 -10.13 -75.41
C MET A 244 44.30 -10.59 -74.07
N ASP A 245 44.51 -9.67 -73.14
CA ASP A 245 44.97 -9.97 -71.78
C ASP A 245 43.92 -10.76 -70.97
N GLU A 246 42.62 -10.44 -71.09
CA GLU A 246 41.51 -11.22 -70.52
C GLU A 246 41.40 -12.63 -71.12
N THR A 247 41.54 -12.75 -72.43
CA THR A 247 41.48 -14.05 -73.12
C THR A 247 42.65 -14.93 -72.69
N ASN A 248 43.83 -14.34 -72.45
CA ASN A 248 44.99 -15.05 -71.90
C ASN A 248 44.82 -15.48 -70.42
N LYS A 249 43.86 -14.92 -69.67
CA LYS A 249 43.50 -15.38 -68.31
C LYS A 249 42.47 -16.51 -68.30
N LYS A 250 41.73 -16.71 -69.39
CA LYS A 250 40.78 -17.81 -69.50
C LYS A 250 41.56 -19.11 -69.71
N ALA A 251 41.12 -20.18 -69.06
CA ALA A 251 41.78 -21.47 -69.20
C ALA A 251 41.51 -22.08 -70.59
N PRO A 252 42.43 -22.88 -71.15
CA PRO A 252 42.24 -23.50 -72.46
C PRO A 252 40.92 -24.28 -72.53
N LEU A 253 40.23 -24.21 -73.67
CA LEU A 253 38.93 -24.87 -73.86
C LEU A 253 39.00 -26.39 -73.63
N ASN A 254 40.16 -27.00 -73.89
CA ASN A 254 40.43 -28.41 -73.63
C ASN A 254 41.36 -28.57 -72.43
N SER A 255 40.89 -29.28 -71.40
CA SER A 255 41.63 -29.60 -70.16
C SER A 255 42.24 -28.40 -69.42
N PRO A 256 41.40 -27.46 -68.94
CA PRO A 256 41.88 -26.33 -68.17
C PRO A 256 42.50 -26.78 -66.82
N ALA A 257 43.66 -26.24 -66.46
CA ALA A 257 44.20 -26.40 -65.11
C ALA A 257 43.51 -25.41 -64.15
N LEU A 258 42.89 -25.91 -63.07
CA LEU A 258 42.18 -25.08 -62.08
C LEU A 258 43.13 -24.71 -60.91
N THR A 259 43.32 -23.43 -60.66
CA THR A 259 44.17 -22.90 -59.56
C THR A 259 43.40 -21.88 -58.72
N GLY A 260 43.65 -21.79 -57.41
CA GLY A 260 42.93 -20.89 -56.49
C GLY A 260 41.63 -21.48 -55.95
N THR A 261 40.58 -20.67 -55.80
CA THR A 261 39.25 -21.06 -55.28
C THR A 261 38.15 -20.89 -56.34
N PRO A 262 38.03 -21.78 -57.34
CA PRO A 262 37.04 -21.67 -58.42
C PRO A 262 35.61 -21.88 -57.91
N THR A 263 34.65 -21.12 -58.46
CA THR A 263 33.22 -21.27 -58.16
C THR A 263 32.50 -22.00 -59.30
N THR A 264 31.54 -22.87 -58.96
CA THR A 264 30.75 -23.62 -59.94
C THR A 264 29.27 -23.60 -59.56
N PRO A 265 28.33 -23.69 -60.53
CA PRO A 265 26.91 -23.80 -60.21
C PRO A 265 26.62 -25.04 -59.36
N THR A 266 25.78 -24.88 -58.34
CA THR A 266 25.32 -25.99 -57.50
C THR A 266 24.29 -26.80 -58.27
N ALA A 267 24.65 -28.02 -58.66
CA ALA A 267 23.75 -28.91 -59.35
C ALA A 267 22.56 -29.33 -58.46
N PRO A 268 21.41 -29.72 -59.03
CA PRO A 268 20.34 -30.37 -58.28
C PRO A 268 20.82 -31.66 -57.62
N GLN A 269 20.23 -32.00 -56.47
CA GLN A 269 20.57 -33.20 -55.72
C GLN A 269 20.37 -34.48 -56.57
N GLY A 270 21.30 -35.42 -56.51
CA GLY A 270 21.28 -36.66 -57.31
C GLY A 270 21.94 -36.58 -58.70
N THR A 271 22.48 -35.42 -59.10
CA THR A 271 23.23 -35.27 -60.36
C THR A 271 24.49 -36.14 -60.37
N ASN A 272 24.68 -36.97 -61.42
CA ASN A 272 25.79 -37.94 -61.55
C ASN A 272 26.61 -37.79 -62.85
N SER A 273 26.75 -36.56 -63.34
CA SER A 273 27.50 -36.26 -64.57
C SER A 273 28.97 -35.87 -64.29
N THR A 274 29.74 -35.58 -65.34
CA THR A 274 31.14 -35.13 -65.26
C THR A 274 31.30 -33.65 -64.85
N GLN A 275 30.25 -33.03 -64.29
CA GLN A 275 30.30 -31.64 -63.80
C GLN A 275 31.18 -31.53 -62.54
N ILE A 276 31.84 -30.38 -62.36
CA ILE A 276 32.60 -30.10 -61.14
C ILE A 276 31.62 -29.86 -59.99
N ALA A 277 31.69 -30.67 -58.94
CA ALA A 277 30.87 -30.52 -57.74
C ALA A 277 31.22 -29.22 -56.99
N SER A 278 30.23 -28.35 -56.75
CA SER A 278 30.41 -27.13 -55.96
C SER A 278 30.50 -27.46 -54.47
N THR A 279 31.13 -26.60 -53.66
CA THR A 279 31.14 -26.76 -52.20
C THR A 279 29.74 -26.75 -51.61
N ALA A 280 28.79 -25.99 -52.18
CA ALA A 280 27.39 -25.99 -51.75
C ALA A 280 26.64 -27.28 -52.15
N PHE A 281 26.94 -27.88 -53.31
CA PHE A 281 26.40 -29.20 -53.66
C PHE A 281 26.93 -30.26 -52.69
N VAL A 282 28.22 -30.20 -52.37
CA VAL A 282 28.86 -31.08 -51.39
C VAL A 282 28.29 -30.83 -50.00
N MET A 283 28.14 -29.57 -49.56
CA MET A 283 27.54 -29.22 -48.26
C MET A 283 26.06 -29.57 -48.18
N ALA A 284 25.30 -29.48 -49.27
CA ALA A 284 23.90 -29.91 -49.31
C ALA A 284 23.77 -31.44 -49.32
N ALA A 285 24.68 -32.14 -50.00
CA ALA A 285 24.77 -33.59 -49.94
C ALA A 285 25.20 -34.06 -48.54
N ILE A 286 26.14 -33.36 -47.89
CA ILE A 286 26.54 -33.59 -46.50
C ILE A 286 25.40 -33.23 -45.55
N ALA A 287 24.71 -32.10 -45.74
CA ALA A 287 23.57 -31.69 -44.92
C ALA A 287 22.43 -32.69 -45.04
N ALA A 288 22.09 -33.17 -46.24
CA ALA A 288 21.12 -34.24 -46.40
C ALA A 288 21.59 -35.58 -45.80
N LEU A 289 22.90 -35.85 -45.80
CA LEU A 289 23.48 -36.98 -45.07
C LEU A 289 23.43 -36.79 -43.55
N VAL A 290 23.55 -35.55 -43.07
CA VAL A 290 23.49 -35.15 -41.64
C VAL A 290 22.04 -35.08 -41.14
N ASP A 291 21.09 -34.66 -41.97
CA ASP A 291 19.64 -34.65 -41.71
C ASP A 291 19.02 -36.05 -41.85
N SER A 292 19.63 -36.92 -42.66
CA SER A 292 19.38 -38.37 -42.61
C SER A 292 20.19 -39.06 -41.51
N SER A 293 21.01 -38.31 -40.77
CA SER A 293 21.69 -38.83 -39.59
C SER A 293 20.74 -38.74 -38.39
N PRO A 294 20.45 -39.88 -37.73
CA PRO A 294 19.35 -40.01 -36.79
C PRO A 294 19.51 -39.09 -35.58
N ASP A 295 18.42 -38.44 -35.18
CA ASP A 295 17.96 -37.80 -33.92
C ASP A 295 18.96 -37.08 -32.97
N ALA A 296 20.27 -37.21 -33.11
CA ALA A 296 21.28 -36.75 -32.15
C ALA A 296 21.95 -35.41 -32.54
N LEU A 297 21.87 -34.98 -33.80
CA LEU A 297 22.44 -33.70 -34.28
C LEU A 297 21.40 -32.58 -34.37
N ASN A 298 20.15 -32.89 -34.73
CA ASN A 298 19.05 -31.91 -34.67
C ASN A 298 18.86 -31.38 -33.23
N THR A 299 19.02 -32.26 -32.25
CA THR A 299 18.95 -31.90 -30.83
C THR A 299 19.94 -30.83 -30.41
N LEU A 300 21.16 -30.76 -30.96
CA LEU A 300 22.15 -29.77 -30.47
C LEU A 300 21.81 -28.34 -30.89
N ASN A 301 21.28 -28.14 -32.10
CA ASN A 301 20.83 -26.83 -32.56
C ASN A 301 19.53 -26.39 -31.89
N GLU A 302 18.59 -27.32 -31.71
CA GLU A 302 17.37 -27.07 -30.93
C GLU A 302 17.68 -26.77 -29.46
N LEU A 303 18.65 -27.46 -28.85
CA LEU A 303 19.11 -27.19 -27.48
C LEU A 303 19.78 -25.80 -27.37
N ALA A 304 20.64 -25.42 -28.32
CA ALA A 304 21.29 -24.10 -28.31
C ALA A 304 20.26 -22.95 -28.39
N ALA A 305 19.26 -23.09 -29.28
CA ALA A 305 18.16 -22.13 -29.40
C ALA A 305 17.26 -22.12 -28.16
N ALA A 306 16.91 -23.28 -27.60
CA ALA A 306 16.08 -23.39 -26.40
C ALA A 306 16.74 -22.79 -25.14
N LEU A 307 18.07 -22.78 -25.07
CA LEU A 307 18.86 -22.14 -24.01
C LEU A 307 19.17 -20.65 -24.30
N GLY A 308 18.57 -20.07 -25.34
CA GLY A 308 18.63 -18.64 -25.64
C GLY A 308 19.95 -18.15 -26.25
N ASN A 309 20.76 -19.05 -26.83
CA ASN A 309 22.07 -18.74 -27.40
C ASN A 309 23.01 -18.00 -26.42
N ASP A 310 22.88 -18.23 -25.11
CA ASP A 310 23.71 -17.56 -24.09
C ASP A 310 25.15 -18.11 -24.10
N PRO A 311 26.17 -17.31 -24.49
CA PRO A 311 27.57 -17.74 -24.51
C PRO A 311 28.13 -18.03 -23.10
N ASN A 312 27.46 -17.51 -22.07
CA ASN A 312 27.82 -17.67 -20.66
C ASN A 312 26.77 -18.49 -19.90
N PHE A 313 26.02 -19.36 -20.59
CA PHE A 313 24.92 -20.12 -20.01
C PHE A 313 25.25 -20.76 -18.65
N ALA A 314 26.46 -21.33 -18.51
CA ALA A 314 26.93 -21.90 -17.25
C ALA A 314 26.98 -20.87 -16.10
N THR A 315 27.51 -19.68 -16.37
CA THR A 315 27.56 -18.56 -15.39
C THR A 315 26.18 -18.04 -15.08
N THR A 316 25.33 -17.86 -16.10
CA THR A 316 23.95 -17.40 -15.94
C THR A 316 23.14 -18.38 -15.08
N MET A 317 23.25 -19.68 -15.34
CA MET A 317 22.61 -20.71 -14.53
C MET A 317 23.19 -20.79 -13.12
N THR A 318 24.51 -20.65 -12.96
CA THR A 318 25.14 -20.63 -11.64
C THR A 318 24.64 -19.44 -10.80
N ASN A 319 24.52 -18.26 -11.40
CA ASN A 319 23.98 -17.07 -10.73
C ASN A 319 22.48 -17.21 -10.40
N ALA A 320 21.70 -17.75 -11.34
CA ALA A 320 20.27 -18.01 -11.14
C ALA A 320 20.03 -19.04 -10.02
N LEU A 321 20.86 -20.08 -9.94
CA LEU A 321 20.82 -21.09 -8.87
C LEU A 321 21.37 -20.55 -7.55
N ALA A 322 22.39 -19.68 -7.55
CA ALA A 322 22.94 -19.07 -6.35
C ALA A 322 21.93 -18.16 -5.63
N GLY A 323 20.99 -17.57 -6.37
CA GLY A 323 19.86 -16.83 -5.80
C GLY A 323 18.74 -17.73 -5.23
N LYS A 324 18.78 -19.05 -5.46
CA LYS A 324 17.84 -20.00 -4.87
C LYS A 324 18.33 -20.44 -3.50
N GLN A 325 17.38 -20.69 -2.60
CA GLN A 325 17.67 -21.27 -1.30
C GLN A 325 18.33 -22.66 -1.48
N PRO A 326 19.48 -22.94 -0.82
CA PRO A 326 20.10 -24.25 -0.87
C PRO A 326 19.11 -25.34 -0.45
N LYS A 327 19.24 -26.53 -1.06
CA LYS A 327 18.44 -27.68 -0.65
C LYS A 327 18.79 -28.04 0.80
N ASP A 328 17.81 -27.89 1.66
CA ASP A 328 17.92 -28.16 3.09
C ASP A 328 16.71 -28.99 3.53
N ALA A 329 16.97 -30.04 4.30
CA ALA A 329 15.96 -31.03 4.65
C ALA A 329 14.91 -30.44 5.62
N THR A 330 15.34 -29.56 6.54
CA THR A 330 14.44 -28.86 7.46
C THR A 330 13.53 -27.88 6.72
N LEU A 331 14.06 -27.12 5.76
CA LEU A 331 13.28 -26.17 4.96
C LEU A 331 12.32 -26.88 4.00
N THR A 332 12.72 -28.04 3.48
CA THR A 332 11.82 -28.91 2.70
C THR A 332 10.66 -29.39 3.57
N ALA A 333 10.94 -29.89 4.78
CA ALA A 333 9.91 -30.36 5.71
C ALA A 333 8.94 -29.23 6.14
N LEU A 334 9.42 -27.99 6.27
CA LEU A 334 8.58 -26.82 6.55
C LEU A 334 7.72 -26.42 5.34
N ALA A 335 8.27 -26.45 4.12
CA ALA A 335 7.57 -26.08 2.89
C ALA A 335 6.48 -27.08 2.50
N GLU A 336 6.60 -28.34 2.91
CA GLU A 336 5.60 -29.40 2.70
C GLU A 336 4.37 -29.27 3.63
N LEU A 337 4.42 -28.42 4.66
CA LEU A 337 3.29 -28.22 5.56
C LEU A 337 2.14 -27.49 4.84
N ALA A 338 0.94 -28.10 4.84
CA ALA A 338 -0.24 -27.47 4.29
C ALA A 338 -0.63 -26.21 5.07
N THR A 339 -0.46 -25.04 4.46
CA THR A 339 -0.83 -23.76 5.07
C THR A 339 -2.32 -23.71 5.39
N SER A 340 -2.67 -23.44 6.65
CA SER A 340 -4.04 -23.35 7.12
C SER A 340 -4.13 -22.39 8.31
N ALA A 341 -5.27 -21.72 8.47
CA ALA A 341 -5.51 -20.84 9.59
C ALA A 341 -5.41 -21.62 10.92
N ASP A 342 -5.02 -20.91 11.99
CA ASP A 342 -4.98 -21.45 13.35
C ASP A 342 -4.06 -22.67 13.54
N LYS A 343 -3.03 -22.83 12.69
CA LYS A 343 -2.01 -23.88 12.83
C LYS A 343 -0.66 -23.30 13.26
N LEU A 344 0.09 -24.06 14.05
CA LEU A 344 1.47 -23.76 14.43
C LEU A 344 2.40 -24.88 13.91
N PRO A 345 3.44 -24.56 13.12
CA PRO A 345 4.52 -25.48 12.80
C PRO A 345 5.36 -25.84 14.02
N TYR A 346 5.71 -27.12 14.16
CA TYR A 346 6.65 -27.60 15.17
C TYR A 346 7.45 -28.80 14.65
N PHE A 347 8.60 -29.10 15.25
CA PHE A 347 9.42 -30.24 14.87
C PHE A 347 9.09 -31.47 15.70
N THR A 348 8.91 -32.60 15.03
CA THR A 348 8.70 -33.93 15.66
C THR A 348 9.99 -34.76 15.69
N GLY A 349 11.06 -34.25 15.07
CA GLY A 349 12.41 -34.82 15.00
C GLY A 349 13.29 -33.96 14.10
N ALA A 350 14.55 -34.35 13.92
CA ALA A 350 15.44 -33.70 12.94
C ALA A 350 14.82 -33.79 11.54
N ASP A 351 14.75 -32.66 10.84
CA ASP A 351 14.18 -32.54 9.49
C ASP A 351 12.74 -33.07 9.34
N ARG A 352 11.94 -33.04 10.42
CA ARG A 352 10.53 -33.44 10.42
C ARG A 352 9.67 -32.38 11.08
N ALA A 353 8.88 -31.68 10.27
CA ALA A 353 7.92 -30.70 10.76
C ALA A 353 6.50 -31.26 10.71
N ALA A 354 5.65 -30.78 11.61
CA ALA A 354 4.22 -31.08 11.65
C ALA A 354 3.44 -29.82 12.04
N LEU A 355 2.13 -29.85 11.82
CA LEU A 355 1.22 -28.80 12.27
C LEU A 355 0.42 -29.27 13.47
N THR A 356 0.28 -28.40 14.46
CA THR A 356 -0.71 -28.55 15.52
C THR A 356 -1.74 -27.43 15.46
N ALA A 357 -2.96 -27.68 15.94
CA ALA A 357 -3.98 -26.65 16.02
C ALA A 357 -3.73 -25.74 17.24
N LEU A 358 -3.64 -24.43 17.03
CA LEU A 358 -3.67 -23.47 18.12
C LEU A 358 -5.12 -23.20 18.52
N THR A 359 -5.44 -23.39 19.80
CA THR A 359 -6.72 -22.96 20.36
C THR A 359 -6.85 -21.44 20.32
N SER A 360 -8.08 -20.92 20.41
CA SER A 360 -8.33 -19.47 20.52
C SER A 360 -7.57 -18.82 21.70
N VAL A 361 -7.49 -19.54 22.81
CA VAL A 361 -6.71 -19.20 24.00
C VAL A 361 -5.22 -19.11 23.67
N GLY A 362 -4.66 -20.15 23.03
CA GLY A 362 -3.24 -20.19 22.65
C GLY A 362 -2.86 -19.03 21.71
N ARG A 363 -3.71 -18.73 20.72
CA ARG A 363 -3.50 -17.58 19.83
C ARG A 363 -3.54 -16.25 20.57
N THR A 364 -4.48 -16.10 21.50
CA THR A 364 -4.64 -14.87 22.27
C THR A 364 -3.44 -14.62 23.18
N ILE A 365 -2.88 -15.67 23.79
CA ILE A 365 -1.67 -15.58 24.62
C ILE A 365 -0.45 -15.24 23.76
N LEU A 366 -0.21 -15.97 22.66
CA LEU A 366 0.93 -15.71 21.75
C LEU A 366 0.87 -14.34 21.08
N GLY A 367 -0.34 -13.78 20.92
CA GLY A 367 -0.56 -12.44 20.38
C GLY A 367 -0.37 -11.30 21.39
N LYS A 368 -0.14 -11.57 22.68
CA LYS A 368 0.16 -10.51 23.66
C LYS A 368 1.59 -10.02 23.48
N THR A 369 1.74 -8.69 23.47
CA THR A 369 3.03 -8.02 23.28
C THR A 369 3.78 -7.72 24.58
N SER A 370 3.20 -8.08 25.74
CA SER A 370 3.81 -7.85 27.05
C SER A 370 3.41 -8.93 28.05
N THR A 371 4.28 -9.17 29.03
CA THR A 371 3.99 -10.03 30.18
C THR A 371 2.73 -9.60 30.91
N GLN A 372 2.50 -8.28 31.07
CA GLN A 372 1.29 -7.74 31.68
C GLN A 372 0.02 -8.15 30.91
N GLY A 373 0.04 -8.06 29.59
CA GLY A 373 -1.11 -8.46 28.76
C GLY A 373 -1.45 -9.95 28.84
N VAL A 374 -0.44 -10.80 29.11
CA VAL A 374 -0.67 -12.23 29.39
C VAL A 374 -1.26 -12.41 30.79
N LEU A 375 -0.72 -11.73 31.80
CA LEU A 375 -1.20 -11.80 33.18
C LEU A 375 -2.65 -11.32 33.29
N ASP A 376 -3.03 -10.23 32.62
CA ASP A 376 -4.39 -9.72 32.61
C ASP A 376 -5.36 -10.71 31.97
N TYR A 377 -4.97 -11.33 30.85
CA TYR A 377 -5.78 -12.34 30.18
C TYR A 377 -6.02 -13.59 31.06
N LEU A 378 -5.02 -13.96 31.86
CA LEU A 378 -5.12 -15.07 32.82
C LEU A 378 -5.77 -14.67 34.15
N GLY A 379 -6.13 -13.40 34.35
CA GLY A 379 -6.70 -12.90 35.62
C GLY A 379 -5.70 -12.82 36.77
N LEU A 380 -4.40 -12.77 36.46
CA LEU A 380 -3.27 -12.75 37.41
C LEU A 380 -2.60 -11.36 37.53
N GLY A 381 -3.21 -10.31 36.96
CA GLY A 381 -2.74 -8.92 37.05
C GLY A 381 -3.08 -8.22 38.38
N GLU A 382 -2.88 -6.91 38.43
CA GLU A 382 -3.12 -6.07 39.63
C GLU A 382 -4.59 -6.10 40.14
N GLY A 383 -5.53 -6.58 39.31
CA GLY A 383 -6.94 -6.81 39.65
C GLY A 383 -7.27 -8.25 40.11
N SER A 384 -6.27 -9.03 40.55
CA SER A 384 -6.50 -10.35 41.14
C SER A 384 -7.57 -10.30 42.25
N ALA A 385 -8.40 -11.35 42.37
CA ALA A 385 -9.54 -11.41 43.31
C ALA A 385 -9.18 -11.13 44.78
N LEU A 386 -7.90 -11.26 45.17
CA LEU A 386 -7.39 -10.86 46.48
C LEU A 386 -6.13 -9.98 46.30
N PRO A 387 -6.18 -8.67 46.58
CA PRO A 387 -5.01 -7.82 46.53
C PRO A 387 -3.88 -8.27 47.47
N VAL A 388 -2.63 -7.99 47.10
CA VAL A 388 -1.44 -8.27 47.94
C VAL A 388 -1.57 -7.51 49.26
N GLY A 389 -1.25 -8.18 50.37
CA GLY A 389 -1.29 -7.56 51.70
C GLY A 389 -2.64 -7.61 52.42
N VAL A 390 -3.72 -8.14 51.84
CA VAL A 390 -5.00 -8.30 52.56
C VAL A 390 -4.91 -9.47 53.56
N PRO A 391 -5.14 -9.25 54.88
CA PRO A 391 -5.17 -10.34 55.85
C PRO A 391 -6.41 -11.22 55.65
N VAL A 392 -6.21 -12.52 55.52
CA VAL A 392 -7.28 -13.52 55.42
C VAL A 392 -7.14 -14.59 56.51
N PRO A 393 -8.25 -15.08 57.09
CA PRO A 393 -8.22 -16.23 58.00
C PRO A 393 -7.79 -17.51 57.28
N TRP A 394 -6.87 -18.27 57.88
CA TRP A 394 -6.34 -19.52 57.37
C TRP A 394 -6.40 -20.61 58.46
N PRO A 395 -6.97 -21.79 58.16
CA PRO A 395 -7.28 -22.79 59.18
C PRO A 395 -6.07 -23.63 59.63
N LEU A 396 -4.95 -23.62 58.88
CA LEU A 396 -3.78 -24.46 59.18
C LEU A 396 -2.63 -23.66 59.78
N GLU A 397 -1.73 -24.35 60.48
CA GLU A 397 -0.52 -23.75 61.05
C GLU A 397 0.43 -23.22 59.99
N THR A 398 0.57 -23.90 58.85
CA THR A 398 1.52 -23.49 57.80
C THR A 398 0.78 -22.77 56.69
N PRO A 399 1.17 -21.52 56.33
CA PRO A 399 0.59 -20.83 55.20
C PRO A 399 0.98 -21.53 53.88
N PRO A 400 0.16 -21.45 52.82
CA PRO A 400 0.55 -21.90 51.50
C PRO A 400 1.79 -21.16 51.00
N THR A 401 2.51 -21.77 50.06
CA THR A 401 3.66 -21.12 49.40
C THR A 401 3.22 -19.78 48.79
N GLY A 402 4.02 -18.72 49.01
CA GLY A 402 3.69 -17.37 48.56
C GLY A 402 2.84 -16.55 49.52
N TRP A 403 2.50 -17.08 50.70
CA TRP A 403 1.79 -16.38 51.77
C TRP A 403 2.66 -16.25 53.02
N LEU A 404 2.42 -15.19 53.79
CA LEU A 404 3.13 -14.89 55.05
C LEU A 404 2.14 -14.74 56.20
N LYS A 405 2.54 -15.13 57.42
CA LYS A 405 1.72 -14.96 58.63
C LYS A 405 1.76 -13.52 59.13
N CYS A 406 0.63 -13.00 59.60
CA CYS A 406 0.54 -11.74 60.34
C CYS A 406 0.92 -11.94 61.81
N ASN A 407 2.20 -12.18 62.07
CA ASN A 407 2.76 -12.46 63.41
C ASN A 407 3.82 -11.42 63.82
N GLY A 408 3.79 -10.21 63.26
CA GLY A 408 4.80 -9.18 63.54
C GLY A 408 6.10 -9.33 62.74
N ALA A 409 6.23 -10.36 61.89
CA ALA A 409 7.47 -10.62 61.17
C ALA A 409 7.82 -9.53 60.15
N ALA A 410 9.12 -9.25 60.03
CA ALA A 410 9.66 -8.42 58.95
C ALA A 410 9.72 -9.20 57.63
N PHE A 411 9.65 -8.48 56.51
CA PHE A 411 9.80 -9.04 55.17
C PHE A 411 10.73 -8.19 54.31
N SER A 412 11.27 -8.77 53.24
CA SER A 412 12.15 -8.05 52.30
C SER A 412 11.31 -7.33 51.25
N SER A 413 11.52 -6.02 51.10
CA SER A 413 10.91 -5.20 50.04
C SER A 413 11.42 -5.55 48.64
N GLU A 414 12.65 -6.08 48.53
CA GLU A 414 13.20 -6.58 47.27
C GLU A 414 12.48 -7.86 46.82
N LYS A 415 12.20 -8.76 47.77
CA LYS A 415 11.50 -10.01 47.51
C LYS A 415 10.00 -9.83 47.30
N TYR A 416 9.40 -8.86 48.00
CA TYR A 416 7.95 -8.62 48.03
C TYR A 416 7.62 -7.12 47.85
N PRO A 417 7.88 -6.54 46.67
CA PRO A 417 7.75 -5.10 46.44
C PRO A 417 6.31 -4.61 46.52
N ASN A 418 5.33 -5.41 46.08
CA ASN A 418 3.91 -5.06 46.17
C ASN A 418 3.41 -5.12 47.61
N LEU A 419 3.95 -6.03 48.43
CA LEU A 419 3.63 -6.09 49.86
C LEU A 419 4.24 -4.89 50.60
N ALA A 420 5.42 -4.41 50.20
CA ALA A 420 6.04 -3.20 50.74
C ALA A 420 5.22 -1.93 50.46
N LYS A 421 4.50 -1.88 49.32
CA LYS A 421 3.53 -0.80 49.06
C LYS A 421 2.35 -0.84 50.03
N ALA A 422 1.86 -2.03 50.38
CA ALA A 422 0.74 -2.20 51.32
C ALA A 422 1.16 -2.01 52.80
N TYR A 423 2.38 -2.43 53.16
CA TYR A 423 2.97 -2.28 54.50
C TYR A 423 4.34 -1.58 54.42
N PRO A 424 4.38 -0.23 54.37
CA PRO A 424 5.62 0.54 54.15
C PRO A 424 6.69 0.37 55.23
N THR A 425 6.33 -0.13 56.41
CA THR A 425 7.27 -0.44 57.51
C THR A 425 8.06 -1.72 57.28
N ASN A 426 7.79 -2.47 56.20
CA ASN A 426 8.36 -3.78 55.90
C ASN A 426 8.14 -4.81 57.02
N LYS A 427 7.09 -4.62 57.82
CA LYS A 427 6.65 -5.52 58.88
C LYS A 427 5.16 -5.75 58.79
N LEU A 428 4.75 -7.00 58.97
CA LEU A 428 3.34 -7.35 59.08
C LEU A 428 2.83 -7.01 60.47
N PRO A 429 1.54 -6.68 60.63
CA PRO A 429 0.93 -6.58 61.95
C PRO A 429 0.98 -7.93 62.66
N ASP A 430 1.05 -7.91 63.99
CA ASP A 430 0.81 -9.10 64.81
C ASP A 430 -0.67 -9.17 65.13
N LEU A 431 -1.38 -10.11 64.48
CA LEU A 431 -2.83 -10.25 64.60
C LEU A 431 -3.23 -11.43 65.49
N ARG A 432 -2.28 -12.02 66.22
CA ARG A 432 -2.56 -13.13 67.12
C ARG A 432 -3.34 -12.64 68.34
N GLY A 433 -4.57 -13.10 68.49
CA GLY A 433 -5.48 -12.69 69.58
C GLY A 433 -6.24 -11.39 69.30
N GLU A 434 -6.00 -10.73 68.17
CA GLU A 434 -6.62 -9.45 67.82
C GLU A 434 -7.88 -9.64 66.98
N PHE A 435 -8.85 -8.74 67.15
CA PHE A 435 -9.97 -8.60 66.22
C PHE A 435 -9.71 -7.47 65.23
N ILE A 436 -9.91 -7.76 63.94
CA ILE A 436 -9.88 -6.73 62.90
C ILE A 436 -11.23 -6.01 62.88
N ARG A 437 -11.20 -4.68 62.88
CA ARG A 437 -12.39 -3.83 62.72
C ARG A 437 -12.25 -2.89 61.52
N GLY A 438 -13.37 -2.39 61.04
CA GLY A 438 -13.37 -1.27 60.08
C GLY A 438 -12.76 -0.01 60.71
N TRP A 439 -11.93 0.68 59.93
CA TRP A 439 -11.43 2.00 60.27
C TRP A 439 -12.56 3.02 60.22
N ASP A 440 -12.51 4.03 61.10
CA ASP A 440 -13.60 5.02 61.22
C ASP A 440 -13.77 5.87 59.96
N ASP A 441 -12.65 6.25 59.32
CA ASP A 441 -12.60 7.06 58.11
C ASP A 441 -13.53 8.30 58.15
N GLY A 442 -13.61 8.95 59.31
CA GLY A 442 -14.40 10.17 59.51
C GLY A 442 -15.88 9.95 59.83
N ARG A 443 -16.33 8.70 60.05
CA ARG A 443 -17.71 8.40 60.46
C ARG A 443 -18.04 8.89 61.88
N GLY A 444 -17.04 9.07 62.74
CA GLY A 444 -17.20 9.59 64.10
C GLY A 444 -17.63 8.55 65.14
N VAL A 445 -17.59 7.25 64.81
CA VAL A 445 -17.86 6.15 65.75
C VAL A 445 -16.60 5.79 66.57
N ASP A 446 -15.41 5.92 65.96
CA ASP A 446 -14.10 5.68 66.58
C ASP A 446 -13.12 6.79 66.14
N ALA A 447 -13.51 8.04 66.45
CA ALA A 447 -12.82 9.24 65.99
C ALA A 447 -11.37 9.32 66.47
N GLY A 448 -10.46 9.74 65.58
CA GLY A 448 -9.04 9.90 65.88
C GLY A 448 -8.19 8.63 65.80
N ARG A 449 -8.81 7.46 65.55
CA ARG A 449 -8.09 6.20 65.36
C ARG A 449 -7.32 6.18 64.03
N GLN A 450 -6.12 5.63 64.02
CA GLN A 450 -5.28 5.46 62.82
C GLN A 450 -5.39 4.03 62.26
N LEU A 451 -5.14 3.85 60.96
CA LEU A 451 -5.03 2.51 60.37
C LEU A 451 -3.89 1.71 61.04
N LEU A 452 -4.12 0.42 61.27
CA LEU A 452 -3.17 -0.51 61.91
C LEU A 452 -2.82 -0.18 63.38
N SER A 453 -3.54 0.72 64.05
CA SER A 453 -3.33 0.97 65.49
C SER A 453 -4.04 -0.09 66.36
N SER A 454 -3.37 -0.56 67.42
CA SER A 454 -3.94 -1.45 68.42
C SER A 454 -4.86 -0.71 69.40
N GLN A 455 -5.79 -1.44 70.01
CA GLN A 455 -6.68 -0.93 71.05
C GLN A 455 -6.93 -2.08 72.04
N GLY A 456 -6.84 -1.81 73.34
CA GLY A 456 -7.16 -2.80 74.38
C GLY A 456 -8.65 -3.12 74.45
N ASP A 457 -8.99 -4.18 75.20
CA ASP A 457 -10.37 -4.55 75.45
C ASP A 457 -11.06 -3.51 76.36
N ALA A 458 -12.36 -3.30 76.11
CA ALA A 458 -13.18 -2.40 76.89
C ALA A 458 -14.63 -2.86 76.88
N ILE A 459 -15.34 -2.58 77.97
CA ILE A 459 -16.80 -2.68 78.04
C ILE A 459 -17.42 -1.29 78.08
N ARG A 460 -18.67 -1.20 77.64
CA ARG A 460 -19.48 0.01 77.89
C ARG A 460 -19.63 0.19 79.40
N ASN A 461 -19.74 1.44 79.84
CA ASN A 461 -19.93 1.75 81.25
C ASN A 461 -21.16 1.00 81.79
N ILE A 462 -21.03 0.39 82.97
CA ILE A 462 -22.15 -0.26 83.68
C ILE A 462 -22.47 0.64 84.86
N GLU A 463 -23.59 1.34 84.76
CA GLU A 463 -24.06 2.23 85.81
C GLU A 463 -25.21 1.58 86.57
N GLY A 464 -25.17 1.70 87.89
CA GLY A 464 -26.21 1.28 88.80
C GLY A 464 -26.14 2.12 90.07
N PHE A 465 -27.28 2.38 90.69
CA PHE A 465 -27.36 3.18 91.90
C PHE A 465 -28.17 2.42 92.95
N ALA A 466 -27.62 2.33 94.16
CA ALA A 466 -28.30 1.85 95.34
C ALA A 466 -28.20 2.94 96.40
N ASP A 467 -29.34 3.47 96.83
CA ASP A 467 -29.44 4.46 97.91
C ASP A 467 -29.84 3.78 99.21
N GLY A 468 -29.19 4.16 100.31
CA GLY A 468 -29.42 3.60 101.64
C GLY A 468 -29.54 4.72 102.67
N GLY A 469 -30.74 4.88 103.24
CA GLY A 469 -30.98 5.66 104.44
C GLY A 469 -30.54 4.93 105.72
N ILE A 470 -30.44 5.67 106.82
CA ILE A 470 -30.04 5.11 108.12
C ILE A 470 -30.99 3.99 108.52
N GLY A 471 -30.46 2.76 108.55
CA GLY A 471 -31.12 1.60 109.09
C GLY A 471 -31.92 0.74 108.11
N MET A 472 -31.69 0.88 106.81
CA MET A 472 -32.25 0.01 105.78
C MET A 472 -31.61 -1.40 105.80
N SER A 473 -32.37 -2.41 105.37
CA SER A 473 -31.91 -3.78 105.17
C SER A 473 -32.50 -4.28 103.85
N PHE A 474 -31.72 -5.02 103.06
CA PHE A 474 -32.19 -5.58 101.80
C PHE A 474 -33.03 -6.84 102.07
N ASP A 475 -34.32 -6.80 101.73
CA ASP A 475 -35.26 -7.92 101.93
C ASP A 475 -34.92 -9.15 101.07
N ALA A 476 -34.42 -8.92 99.86
CA ALA A 476 -33.92 -9.98 98.98
C ALA A 476 -32.84 -9.48 98.01
N ILE A 477 -31.65 -10.10 98.06
CA ILE A 477 -30.57 -9.88 97.08
C ILE A 477 -30.56 -11.05 96.10
N ARG A 478 -30.53 -10.78 94.79
CA ARG A 478 -30.54 -11.77 93.70
C ARG A 478 -29.63 -11.33 92.56
N GLY A 479 -29.14 -12.30 91.79
CA GLY A 479 -28.38 -12.05 90.57
C GLY A 479 -26.89 -11.74 90.82
N ALA A 480 -26.34 -10.77 90.07
CA ALA A 480 -24.94 -10.33 90.18
C ALA A 480 -24.63 -9.68 91.54
N PHE A 481 -25.65 -9.17 92.22
CA PHE A 481 -25.51 -8.66 93.56
C PHE A 481 -25.58 -9.80 94.58
N TYR A 482 -24.81 -9.68 95.65
CA TYR A 482 -24.83 -10.62 96.77
C TYR A 482 -24.59 -9.90 98.08
N ASP A 483 -25.01 -10.54 99.18
CA ASP A 483 -24.67 -10.08 100.53
C ASP A 483 -23.18 -10.32 100.78
N ALA A 484 -22.41 -9.24 100.86
CA ALA A 484 -20.97 -9.30 101.09
C ALA A 484 -20.61 -9.40 102.58
N GLY A 485 -21.60 -9.30 103.48
CA GLY A 485 -21.39 -9.37 104.92
C GLY A 485 -22.46 -8.61 105.70
N THR A 486 -22.57 -8.98 106.97
CA THR A 486 -23.42 -8.29 107.95
C THR A 486 -22.55 -7.38 108.79
N ARG A 487 -22.92 -6.10 108.95
CA ARG A 487 -22.31 -5.22 109.95
C ARG A 487 -23.24 -5.06 111.15
N SER A 488 -22.70 -5.34 112.34
CA SER A 488 -23.41 -5.08 113.59
C SER A 488 -23.29 -3.60 113.94
N ALA A 489 -24.39 -2.86 113.86
CA ALA A 489 -24.45 -1.47 114.31
C ALA A 489 -25.15 -1.39 115.67
N ARG A 490 -24.48 -0.81 116.67
CA ARG A 490 -25.05 -0.58 118.01
C ARG A 490 -25.41 0.88 118.19
N MET A 491 -26.71 1.17 118.35
CA MET A 491 -27.17 2.51 118.74
C MET A 491 -26.71 2.79 120.19
N PRO A 492 -26.23 4.01 120.54
CA PRO A 492 -25.57 4.29 121.82
C PRO A 492 -26.36 3.96 123.10
N ASN A 493 -27.67 3.79 122.97
CA ASN A 493 -28.67 3.74 124.03
C ASN A 493 -29.58 2.50 123.98
N ASN A 494 -29.22 1.47 123.20
CA ASN A 494 -29.98 0.21 123.14
C ASN A 494 -29.10 -1.01 123.51
N THR A 495 -29.65 -1.96 124.25
CA THR A 495 -28.94 -3.20 124.70
C THR A 495 -29.00 -4.33 123.67
N THR A 496 -29.79 -4.18 122.61
CA THR A 496 -29.96 -5.16 121.53
C THR A 496 -29.08 -4.80 120.34
N THR A 497 -28.24 -5.74 119.89
CA THR A 497 -27.52 -5.64 118.61
C THR A 497 -28.49 -5.86 117.48
N ILE A 498 -28.48 -5.00 116.45
CA ILE A 498 -29.22 -5.24 115.21
C ILE A 498 -28.18 -5.58 114.15
N ASP A 499 -28.20 -6.83 113.73
CA ASP A 499 -27.44 -7.32 112.60
C ASP A 499 -28.17 -6.93 111.32
N LYS A 500 -27.56 -6.06 110.50
CA LYS A 500 -28.15 -5.60 109.24
C LYS A 500 -27.31 -6.10 108.08
N THR A 501 -28.00 -6.61 107.06
CA THR A 501 -27.41 -6.91 105.75
C THR A 501 -27.29 -5.58 104.98
N ASP A 502 -26.21 -4.85 105.22
CA ASP A 502 -25.95 -3.53 104.66
C ASP A 502 -24.80 -3.50 103.63
N ASP A 503 -23.95 -4.53 103.58
CA ASP A 503 -22.88 -4.63 102.59
C ASP A 503 -23.37 -5.31 101.29
N LEU A 504 -23.54 -4.52 100.24
CA LEU A 504 -23.90 -5.01 98.90
C LEU A 504 -22.64 -5.28 98.06
N GLY A 505 -22.36 -6.56 97.79
CA GLY A 505 -21.31 -6.97 96.86
C GLY A 505 -21.83 -7.05 95.42
N PHE A 506 -20.97 -6.75 94.44
CA PHE A 506 -21.22 -7.00 93.03
C PHE A 506 -20.22 -8.02 92.49
N ASP A 507 -20.73 -9.12 91.94
CA ASP A 507 -19.95 -10.12 91.23
C ASP A 507 -20.77 -10.64 90.03
N ALA A 508 -20.37 -10.20 88.84
CA ALA A 508 -21.01 -10.59 87.60
C ALA A 508 -20.92 -12.11 87.32
N SER A 509 -19.90 -12.80 87.82
CA SER A 509 -19.68 -14.24 87.57
C SER A 509 -20.82 -15.13 88.07
N ARG A 510 -21.65 -14.59 88.97
CA ARG A 510 -22.82 -15.25 89.56
C ARG A 510 -23.97 -15.44 88.57
N VAL A 511 -24.03 -14.66 87.49
CA VAL A 511 -25.14 -14.68 86.52
C VAL A 511 -24.70 -14.72 85.07
N VAL A 512 -23.42 -14.42 84.79
CA VAL A 512 -22.85 -14.49 83.44
C VAL A 512 -21.47 -15.14 83.46
N PRO A 513 -21.04 -15.82 82.39
CA PRO A 513 -19.66 -16.30 82.26
C PRO A 513 -18.68 -15.11 82.28
N THR A 514 -17.63 -15.20 83.09
CA THR A 514 -16.56 -14.20 83.17
C THR A 514 -15.20 -14.81 82.80
N ALA A 515 -14.27 -13.96 82.34
CA ALA A 515 -12.89 -14.29 82.05
C ALA A 515 -12.01 -13.06 82.31
N ASN A 516 -10.68 -13.23 82.30
CA ASN A 516 -9.73 -12.13 82.53
C ASN A 516 -9.69 -11.08 81.39
N GLU A 517 -10.27 -11.40 80.24
CA GLU A 517 -10.32 -10.53 79.05
C GLU A 517 -11.74 -10.57 78.48
N ASN A 518 -12.24 -9.42 78.06
CA ASN A 518 -13.56 -9.30 77.48
C ASN A 518 -13.59 -9.74 76.01
N ARG A 519 -14.26 -10.87 75.72
CA ARG A 519 -14.39 -11.40 74.36
C ARG A 519 -15.73 -12.09 74.10
N PRO A 520 -16.29 -11.98 72.88
CA PRO A 520 -17.35 -12.86 72.42
C PRO A 520 -16.79 -14.27 72.14
N ARG A 521 -17.67 -15.25 71.97
CA ARG A 521 -17.28 -16.58 71.47
C ARG A 521 -16.61 -16.45 70.11
N ASN A 522 -15.45 -17.09 69.94
CA ASN A 522 -14.65 -17.01 68.73
C ASN A 522 -13.93 -18.35 68.45
N ILE A 523 -13.37 -18.48 67.24
CA ILE A 523 -12.52 -19.59 66.81
C ILE A 523 -11.20 -19.00 66.32
N ALA A 524 -10.08 -19.60 66.72
CA ALA A 524 -8.75 -19.13 66.33
C ALA A 524 -8.39 -19.61 64.91
N PHE A 525 -8.04 -18.66 64.04
CA PHE A 525 -7.44 -18.88 62.72
C PHE A 525 -6.09 -18.16 62.66
N ASN A 526 -5.19 -18.62 61.80
CA ASN A 526 -4.01 -17.81 61.45
C ASN A 526 -4.45 -16.70 60.49
N TYR A 527 -4.04 -15.46 60.73
CA TYR A 527 -4.11 -14.43 59.69
C TYR A 527 -2.89 -14.52 58.79
N ILE A 528 -3.12 -14.60 57.48
CA ILE A 528 -2.06 -14.64 56.46
C ILE A 528 -2.30 -13.58 55.39
N VAL A 529 -1.24 -13.13 54.73
CA VAL A 529 -1.28 -12.20 53.59
C VAL A 529 -0.60 -12.80 52.37
N ARG A 530 -1.10 -12.49 51.18
CA ARG A 530 -0.40 -12.83 49.94
C ARG A 530 0.85 -11.97 49.82
N ALA A 531 2.00 -12.58 49.54
CA ALA A 531 3.29 -11.90 49.56
C ALA A 531 3.71 -11.34 48.18
N ALA A 532 3.18 -11.87 47.08
CA ALA A 532 3.48 -11.44 45.71
C ALA A 532 2.22 -11.38 44.85
#